data_AF-A0A3D1VL47-F1
#
_entry.id   AF-A0A3D1VL47-F1
#
_cell.length_a   1.000
_cell.length_b   1.000
_cell.length_c   1.000
_cell.angle_alpha   90.00
_cell.angle_beta   90.00
_cell.angle_gamma   90.00
#
_symmetry.space_group_name_H-M   'P 1'
#
loop_
_entity.id
_entity.type
_entity.pdbx_description
1 polymer ?
#
loop_
_entity_poly.entity_id
_entity_poly.type
_entity_poly.pdbx_seq_one_letter_code
_entity_poly.pdbx_strand_id
1 'polypeptide(L)'
;HLTYEEELKIKTNQVKENMKRIGNLADQAVLPALPCPRTTGWRNKIMLPIGKDKNGNLVAGYYAERSHHIVPALCCTQQPEEVGIITQSLLTFFQKAHLSVYDETTKKGLLRAICFRINWVGEIL
;
A
#
# COMPACT_ATOMS: atom_id res chain seq x y z
N HIS A 1 -11.71 -13.23 -4.82
CA HIS A 1 -10.76 -13.16 -3.69
C HIS A 1 -10.45 -14.58 -3.22
N LEU A 2 -9.27 -14.80 -2.64
CA LEU A 2 -8.78 -16.11 -2.14
C LEU A 2 -8.91 -16.16 -0.61
N THR A 3 -9.03 -17.37 -0.04
CA THR A 3 -8.88 -17.53 1.41
C THR A 3 -7.41 -17.40 1.79
N TYR A 4 -7.12 -17.03 3.04
CA TYR A 4 -5.73 -16.90 3.51
C TYR A 4 -4.95 -18.22 3.42
N GLU A 5 -5.61 -19.35 3.66
CA GLU A 5 -5.02 -20.68 3.48
C GLU A 5 -4.61 -20.94 2.03
N GLU A 6 -5.45 -20.55 1.07
CA GLU A 6 -5.10 -20.68 -0.35
C GLU A 6 -3.96 -19.73 -0.75
N GLU A 7 -3.87 -18.54 -0.15
CA GLU A 7 -2.69 -17.69 -0.37
C GLU A 7 -1.39 -18.37 0.08
N LEU A 8 -1.38 -19.03 1.24
CA LEU A 8 -0.21 -19.75 1.75
C LEU A 8 0.18 -20.92 0.85
N LYS A 9 -0.80 -21.68 0.36
CA LYS A 9 -0.59 -22.78 -0.59
C LYS A 9 -0.01 -22.28 -1.90
N ILE A 10 -0.58 -21.22 -2.49
CA ILE A 10 -0.08 -20.61 -3.74
C ILE A 10 1.35 -20.11 -3.56
N LYS A 11 1.65 -19.40 -2.47
CA LYS A 11 3.00 -18.90 -2.17
C LYS A 11 4.01 -20.06 -2.03
N THR A 12 3.63 -21.12 -1.31
CA THR A 12 4.48 -22.31 -1.14
C THR A 12 4.75 -23.00 -2.47
N ASN A 13 3.71 -23.21 -3.28
CA ASN A 13 3.82 -23.87 -4.58
C ASN A 13 4.65 -23.04 -5.57
N GLN A 14 4.51 -21.71 -5.56
CA GLN A 14 5.31 -20.83 -6.40
C GLN A 14 6.82 -20.97 -6.12
N VAL A 15 7.21 -21.11 -4.85
CA VAL A 15 8.62 -21.34 -4.48
C VAL A 15 9.05 -22.75 -4.89
N LYS A 16 8.25 -23.78 -4.63
CA LYS A 16 8.53 -25.16 -5.07
C LYS A 16 8.80 -25.27 -6.56
N GLU A 17 7.90 -24.73 -7.38
CA GLU A 17 8.04 -24.76 -8.83
C GLU A 17 9.30 -24.03 -9.32
N ASN A 18 9.63 -22.88 -8.72
CA ASN A 18 10.85 -22.15 -9.08
C ASN A 18 12.12 -22.91 -8.65
N MET A 19 12.13 -23.48 -7.44
CA MET A 19 13.29 -24.23 -6.93
C MET A 19 13.53 -25.52 -7.70
N LYS A 20 12.47 -26.19 -8.14
CA LYS A 20 12.55 -27.38 -9.00
C LYS A 20 13.01 -27.03 -10.41
N ARG A 21 12.32 -26.09 -11.07
CA ARG A 21 12.53 -25.78 -12.50
C ARG A 21 13.82 -25.02 -12.77
N ILE A 22 14.20 -24.10 -11.88
CA ILE A 22 15.39 -23.24 -12.05
C ILE A 22 16.54 -23.75 -11.18
N GLY A 23 16.25 -24.12 -9.93
CA GLY A 23 17.26 -24.54 -8.96
C GLY A 23 17.67 -26.00 -9.08
N ASN A 24 16.94 -26.84 -9.83
CA ASN A 24 17.14 -28.30 -9.89
C ASN A 24 17.11 -28.97 -8.51
N LEU A 25 16.32 -28.43 -7.59
CA LEU A 25 16.16 -28.96 -6.23
C LEU A 25 14.88 -29.80 -6.11
N ALA A 26 14.90 -30.78 -5.21
CA ALA A 26 13.72 -31.57 -4.89
C ALA A 26 12.68 -30.76 -4.11
N ASP A 27 11.40 -31.14 -4.24
CA ASP A 27 10.27 -30.42 -3.61
C ASP A 27 10.39 -30.34 -2.07
N GLN A 28 11.05 -31.32 -1.44
CA GLN A 28 11.29 -31.38 0.00
C GLN A 28 12.22 -30.28 0.51
N ALA A 29 12.97 -29.61 -0.37
CA ALA A 29 13.81 -28.48 -0.01
C ALA A 29 13.00 -27.22 0.39
N VAL A 30 11.69 -27.20 0.09
CA VAL A 30 10.82 -26.06 0.37
C VAL A 30 9.79 -26.42 1.45
N LEU A 31 9.90 -25.76 2.59
CA LEU A 31 8.94 -25.84 3.69
C LEU A 31 7.67 -25.02 3.39
N PRO A 32 6.53 -25.34 4.05
CA PRO A 32 5.32 -24.52 3.95
C PRO A 32 5.55 -23.06 4.33
N ALA A 33 4.85 -22.14 3.67
CA ALA A 33 4.88 -20.73 4.01
C ALA A 33 4.42 -20.50 5.46
N LEU A 34 5.20 -19.74 6.23
CA LEU A 34 4.86 -19.39 7.60
C LEU A 34 3.67 -18.41 7.61
N PRO A 35 2.59 -18.69 8.36
CA PRO A 35 1.46 -17.78 8.47
C PRO A 35 1.83 -16.54 9.28
N CYS A 36 1.28 -15.40 8.89
CA CYS A 36 1.32 -14.19 9.69
C CYS A 36 0.22 -14.25 10.76
N PRO A 37 0.53 -14.01 12.05
CA PRO A 37 -0.49 -13.98 13.10
C PRO A 37 -1.50 -12.83 12.93
N ARG A 38 -1.15 -11.80 12.14
CA ARG A 38 -1.99 -10.63 11.87
C ARG A 38 -2.07 -10.36 10.36
N THR A 39 -3.22 -10.66 9.75
CA THR A 39 -3.41 -10.52 8.30
C THR A 39 -3.97 -9.15 7.87
N THR A 40 -4.39 -8.32 8.83
CA THR A 40 -4.93 -6.97 8.58
C THR A 40 -4.19 -5.91 9.40
N GLY A 41 -4.06 -4.69 8.89
CA GLY A 41 -3.44 -3.56 9.59
C GLY A 41 -1.97 -3.80 10.00
N TRP A 42 -1.27 -4.75 9.39
CA TRP A 42 0.10 -5.10 9.74
C TRP A 42 1.13 -4.16 9.10
N ARG A 43 0.74 -3.39 8.07
CA ARG A 43 1.67 -2.55 7.30
C ARG A 43 2.07 -1.34 8.12
N ASN A 44 3.36 -1.25 8.44
CA ASN A 44 3.92 -0.20 9.28
C ASN A 44 4.56 0.97 8.50
N LYS A 45 4.65 0.86 7.16
CA LYS A 45 5.06 1.96 6.27
C LYS A 45 4.05 2.08 5.14
N ILE A 46 3.37 3.22 5.10
CA ILE A 46 2.35 3.53 4.10
C ILE A 46 2.78 4.78 3.35
N MET A 47 2.60 4.79 2.04
CA MET A 47 2.85 5.95 1.20
C MET A 47 1.65 6.14 0.29
N LEU A 48 0.96 7.26 0.45
CA LEU A 48 -0.25 7.59 -0.30
C LEU A 48 0.06 8.77 -1.23
N PRO A 49 0.19 8.57 -2.56
CA PRO A 49 0.23 9.68 -3.50
C PRO A 49 -0.97 10.60 -3.32
N ILE A 50 -0.73 11.91 -3.49
CA ILE A 50 -1.74 12.96 -3.46
C ILE A 50 -2.02 13.38 -4.90
N GLY A 51 -3.29 13.50 -5.25
CA GLY A 51 -3.77 13.89 -6.57
C GLY A 51 -4.94 14.84 -6.50
N LYS A 52 -5.54 15.07 -7.66
CA LYS A 52 -6.87 15.70 -7.78
C LYS A 52 -7.83 14.74 -8.46
N ASP A 53 -9.09 14.74 -8.00
CA ASP A 53 -10.17 14.07 -8.71
C ASP A 53 -10.63 14.88 -9.94
N LYS A 54 -11.63 14.36 -10.67
CA LYS A 54 -12.20 15.03 -11.85
C LYS A 54 -12.85 16.38 -11.54
N ASN A 55 -13.22 16.61 -10.28
CA ASN A 55 -13.84 17.85 -9.81
C ASN A 55 -12.79 18.83 -9.24
N GLY A 56 -11.51 18.46 -9.25
CA GLY A 56 -10.39 19.27 -8.74
C GLY A 56 -10.17 19.16 -7.23
N ASN A 57 -10.88 18.28 -6.51
CA ASN A 57 -10.70 18.06 -5.08
C ASN A 57 -9.43 17.25 -4.82
N LEU A 58 -8.73 17.56 -3.73
CA LEU A 58 -7.59 16.75 -3.29
C LEU A 58 -8.03 15.34 -2.91
N VAL A 59 -7.32 14.36 -3.44
CA VAL A 59 -7.52 12.94 -3.10
C VAL A 59 -6.18 12.30 -2.76
N ALA A 60 -6.22 11.27 -1.91
CA ALA A 60 -5.10 10.39 -1.65
C ALA A 60 -5.55 8.93 -1.73
N GLY A 61 -4.61 8.05 -2.09
CA GLY A 61 -4.90 6.63 -2.21
C GLY A 61 -3.74 5.88 -2.83
N TYR A 62 -4.04 5.01 -3.79
CA TYR A 62 -3.05 4.14 -4.42
C TYR A 62 -3.11 4.26 -5.94
N TYR A 63 -1.99 3.98 -6.60
CA TYR A 63 -1.98 3.91 -8.05
C TYR A 63 -2.72 2.65 -8.54
N ALA A 64 -3.56 2.81 -9.56
CA ALA A 64 -4.13 1.70 -10.29
C ALA A 64 -3.02 0.92 -11.02
N GLU A 65 -3.21 -0.39 -11.20
CA GLU A 65 -2.22 -1.28 -11.79
C GLU A 65 -1.66 -0.71 -13.10
N ARG A 66 -0.31 -0.69 -13.22
CA ARG A 66 0.41 -0.21 -14.42
C ARG A 66 0.09 1.23 -14.84
N SER A 67 -0.27 2.11 -13.90
CA SER A 67 -0.56 3.51 -14.19
C SER A 67 -0.14 4.43 -13.02
N HIS A 68 -0.13 5.74 -13.25
CA HIS A 68 -0.07 6.75 -12.18
C HIS A 68 -1.46 7.35 -11.89
N HIS A 69 -2.53 6.64 -12.25
CA HIS A 69 -3.89 7.04 -11.90
C HIS A 69 -4.17 6.71 -10.43
N ILE A 70 -4.49 7.72 -9.64
CA ILE A 70 -4.79 7.56 -8.21
C ILE A 70 -6.23 7.08 -8.05
N VAL A 71 -6.39 5.90 -7.44
CA VAL A 71 -7.63 5.38 -6.90
C VAL A 71 -7.77 5.92 -5.47
N PRO A 72 -8.74 6.81 -5.19
CA PRO A 72 -8.94 7.35 -3.85
C PRO A 72 -9.25 6.22 -2.86
N ALA A 73 -8.48 6.13 -1.79
CA ALA A 73 -8.63 5.08 -0.79
C ALA A 73 -8.08 5.57 0.55
N LEU A 74 -9.00 5.86 1.48
CA LEU A 74 -8.64 6.24 2.85
C LEU A 74 -8.53 5.01 3.76
N CYS A 75 -9.11 3.88 3.37
CA CYS A 75 -8.99 2.63 4.08
C CYS A 75 -8.41 1.54 3.16
N CYS A 76 -7.61 0.66 3.75
CA CYS A 76 -7.09 -0.54 3.11
C CYS A 76 -6.93 -1.60 4.18
N THR A 77 -7.28 -2.85 3.90
CA THR A 77 -7.16 -3.95 4.87
C THR A 77 -5.74 -4.13 5.42
N GLN A 78 -4.71 -3.71 4.67
CA GLN A 78 -3.32 -3.85 5.08
C GLN A 78 -2.82 -2.75 6.03
N GLN A 79 -3.44 -1.57 6.03
CA GLN A 79 -3.00 -0.42 6.82
C GLN A 79 -3.82 -0.27 8.11
N PRO A 80 -3.25 0.29 9.18
CA PRO A 80 -4.02 0.71 10.36
C PRO A 80 -5.08 1.75 10.01
N GLU A 81 -6.20 1.74 10.71
CA GLU A 81 -7.36 2.60 10.42
C GLU A 81 -7.03 4.09 10.63
N GLU A 82 -6.17 4.38 11.60
CA GLU A 82 -5.70 5.72 11.97
C GLU A 82 -5.07 6.46 10.78
N VAL A 83 -4.42 5.72 9.87
CA VAL A 83 -3.83 6.27 8.64
C VAL A 83 -4.89 6.98 7.80
N GLY A 84 -6.10 6.41 7.69
CA GLY A 84 -7.20 6.99 6.92
C GLY A 84 -7.72 8.29 7.53
N ILE A 85 -7.90 8.29 8.86
CA ILE A 85 -8.39 9.44 9.62
C ILE A 85 -7.40 10.60 9.53
N ILE A 86 -6.10 10.34 9.71
CA ILE A 86 -5.06 11.35 9.62
C ILE A 86 -4.95 11.87 8.17
N THR A 87 -5.01 10.97 7.18
CA THR A 87 -4.99 11.35 5.76
C THR A 87 -6.14 12.29 5.40
N GLN A 88 -7.37 12.00 5.81
CA GLN A 88 -8.52 12.87 5.55
C GLN A 88 -8.35 14.26 6.20
N SER A 89 -7.80 14.30 7.41
CA SER A 89 -7.52 15.54 8.13
C SER A 89 -6.46 16.39 7.40
N LEU A 90 -5.38 15.74 6.93
CA LEU A 90 -4.32 16.38 6.14
C LEU A 90 -4.84 16.90 4.80
N LEU A 91 -5.64 16.13 4.06
CA LEU A 91 -6.25 16.58 2.80
C LEU A 91 -7.11 17.83 3.02
N THR A 92 -7.91 17.85 4.10
CA THR A 92 -8.72 19.01 4.47
C THR A 92 -7.86 20.24 4.79
N PHE A 93 -6.77 20.05 5.54
CA PHE A 93 -5.82 21.11 5.84
C PHE A 93 -5.13 21.64 4.57
N PHE A 94 -4.63 20.76 3.71
CA PHE A 94 -3.98 21.11 2.45
C PHE A 94 -4.90 21.90 1.51
N GLN A 95 -6.18 21.51 1.45
CA GLN A 95 -7.21 22.22 0.69
C GLN A 95 -7.39 23.64 1.21
N LYS A 96 -7.53 23.82 2.53
CA LYS A 96 -7.68 25.14 3.19
C LYS A 96 -6.44 26.02 3.04
N ALA A 97 -5.26 25.42 3.04
CA ALA A 97 -3.99 26.10 2.86
C ALA A 97 -3.65 26.36 1.37
N HIS A 98 -4.53 26.00 0.44
CA HIS A 98 -4.34 26.17 -1.00
C HIS A 98 -3.01 25.60 -1.53
N LEU A 99 -2.56 24.47 -0.97
CA LEU A 99 -1.30 23.85 -1.38
C LEU A 99 -1.44 23.20 -2.76
N SER A 100 -0.41 23.40 -3.59
CA SER A 100 -0.37 22.82 -4.93
C SER A 100 0.03 21.34 -4.90
N VAL A 101 -0.66 20.52 -5.69
CA VAL A 101 -0.30 19.12 -5.93
C VAL A 101 0.76 19.05 -7.00
N TYR A 102 1.66 18.09 -6.84
CA TYR A 102 2.69 17.79 -7.82
C TYR A 102 2.09 17.23 -9.11
N ASP A 103 2.48 17.82 -10.23
CA ASP A 103 2.17 17.38 -11.59
C ASP A 103 3.44 16.85 -12.23
N GLU A 104 3.43 15.57 -12.62
CA GLU A 104 4.59 14.87 -13.17
C GLU A 104 4.98 15.34 -14.57
N THR A 105 4.02 15.84 -15.36
CA THR A 105 4.24 16.33 -16.72
C THR A 105 4.99 17.64 -16.70
N THR A 106 4.51 18.58 -15.87
CA THR A 106 5.09 19.92 -15.72
C THR A 106 6.23 19.97 -14.71
N LYS A 107 6.36 18.93 -13.87
CA LYS A 107 7.29 18.82 -12.73
C LYS A 107 7.14 19.93 -11.70
N LYS A 108 5.95 20.49 -11.56
CA LYS A 108 5.63 21.59 -10.63
C LYS A 108 4.69 21.11 -9.53
N GLY A 109 4.62 21.87 -8.44
CA GLY A 109 3.73 21.60 -7.31
C GLY A 109 4.46 21.03 -6.08
N LEU A 110 3.83 21.18 -4.92
CA LEU A 110 4.44 20.90 -3.61
C LEU A 110 4.13 19.48 -3.11
N LEU A 111 2.84 19.14 -3.03
CA LEU A 111 2.35 17.92 -2.41
C LEU A 111 2.48 16.73 -3.36
N ARG A 112 3.27 15.72 -2.98
CA ARG A 112 3.50 14.51 -3.78
C ARG A 112 2.83 13.29 -3.19
N ALA A 113 3.12 13.02 -1.92
CA ALA A 113 2.60 11.89 -1.19
C ALA A 113 2.64 12.19 0.31
N ILE A 114 1.78 11.51 1.06
CA ILE A 114 1.87 11.42 2.52
C ILE A 114 2.56 10.10 2.84
N CYS A 115 3.59 10.14 3.68
CA CYS A 115 4.28 8.94 4.14
C CYS A 115 4.06 8.77 5.63
N PHE A 116 3.58 7.61 6.03
CA PHE A 116 3.44 7.22 7.42
C PHE A 116 4.47 6.15 7.77
N ARG A 117 5.06 6.26 8.95
CA ARG A 117 5.77 5.15 9.61
C ARG A 117 5.23 4.94 11.00
N ILE A 118 4.91 3.69 11.31
CA ILE A 118 4.28 3.29 12.56
C ILE A 118 5.23 2.33 13.26
N ASN A 119 5.56 2.58 14.52
CA ASN A 119 6.36 1.64 15.28
C ASN A 119 5.49 0.56 15.95
N TRP A 120 6.12 -0.42 16.59
CA TRP A 120 5.41 -1.51 17.25
C TRP A 120 4.52 -1.05 18.43
N VAL A 121 4.83 0.09 19.04
CA VAL A 121 4.05 0.67 20.17
C VAL A 121 2.86 1.49 19.66
N GLY A 122 2.80 1.78 18.35
CA GLY A 122 1.71 2.52 17.71
C GLY A 122 1.99 4.01 17.50
N GLU A 123 3.22 4.48 17.75
CA GLU A 123 3.60 5.87 17.45
C GLU A 123 3.72 6.06 15.93
N ILE A 124 3.21 7.18 15.43
CA ILE A 124 3.13 7.48 14.00
C ILE A 124 3.98 8.71 13.68
N LEU A 125 4.89 8.55 12.71
CA LEU A 125 5.62 9.60 12.03
C LEU A 125 4.97 9.91 10.67
#